data_AF-A0A8X7S5R9-F1
#
_entry.id   AF-A0A8X7S5R9-F1
#
_cell.length_a   1.000
_cell.length_b   1.000
_cell.length_c   1.000
_cell.angle_alpha   90.00
_cell.angle_beta   90.00
_cell.angle_gamma   90.00
#
_symmetry.space_group_name_H-M   'P 1'
#
loop_
_entity.id
_entity.type
_entity.pdbx_description
1 polymer ?
#
loop_
_entity_poly.entity_id
_entity_poly.type
_entity_poly.pdbx_seq_one_letter_code
_entity_poly.pdbx_strand_id
1 'polypeptide(L)'
;MVRQAQSDINQLLLSNLVQETVPKVKQIYEDKIRLAAYSQVEYFGAFILQNFSDLKLQSDVHLLPKDTKEAIAGLIFAASRIGELMELKLIRSLFFERFGLQFDRDCIDLRPGNLVGSEIIKIFVKKMPQGAISPETVVETNIAASVEPVTEDSVSINNLVGFGDSDAKEPYEGEIEVSASKSYRVSRKRSIIVHEIVV
;
A
#
# COMPACT_ATOMS: atom_id res chain seq x y z
N MET A 1 -6.24 48.70 26.96
CA MET A 1 -5.64 48.73 25.60
C MET A 1 -4.52 47.70 25.43
N VAL A 2 -3.55 47.59 26.36
CA VAL A 2 -2.42 46.63 26.27
C VAL A 2 -2.84 45.16 26.12
N ARG A 3 -3.87 44.71 26.84
CA ARG A 3 -4.36 43.32 26.75
C ARG A 3 -4.93 42.95 25.38
N GLN A 4 -5.54 43.91 24.68
CA GLN A 4 -6.08 43.68 23.35
C GLN A 4 -4.95 43.54 22.33
N ALA A 5 -3.97 44.44 22.36
CA ALA A 5 -2.81 44.36 21.48
C ALA A 5 -2.01 43.06 21.67
N GLN A 6 -1.85 42.59 22.92
CA GLN A 6 -1.20 41.30 23.19
C GLN A 6 -2.02 40.11 22.65
N SER A 7 -3.34 40.14 22.79
CA SER A 7 -4.23 39.13 22.21
C SER A 7 -4.12 39.09 20.68
N ASP A 8 -4.16 40.25 20.04
CA ASP A 8 -4.10 40.36 18.58
C ASP A 8 -2.74 39.89 18.03
N ILE A 9 -1.63 40.24 18.71
CA ILE A 9 -0.29 39.74 18.37
C ILE A 9 -0.23 38.22 18.50
N ASN A 10 -0.77 37.65 19.59
CA ASN A 10 -0.78 36.20 19.79
C ASN A 10 -1.61 35.49 18.71
N GLN A 11 -2.77 36.02 18.34
CA GLN A 11 -3.59 35.46 17.27
C GLN A 11 -2.88 35.52 15.91
N LEU A 12 -2.18 36.61 15.61
CA LEU A 12 -1.39 36.73 14.38
C LEU A 12 -0.23 35.72 14.35
N LEU A 13 0.53 35.60 15.44
CA LEU A 13 1.62 34.61 15.54
C LEU A 13 1.11 33.17 15.38
N LEU A 14 -0.01 32.83 16.01
CA LEU A 14 -0.65 31.52 15.87
C LEU A 14 -1.13 31.27 14.44
N SER A 15 -1.73 32.27 13.80
CA SER A 15 -2.17 32.14 12.40
C SER A 15 -1.00 31.88 11.46
N ASN A 16 0.12 32.57 11.63
CA ASN A 16 1.33 32.37 10.83
C ASN A 16 1.91 30.96 11.03
N LEU A 17 2.00 30.50 12.28
CA LEU A 17 2.47 29.15 12.59
C LEU A 17 1.57 28.06 11.96
N VAL A 18 0.24 28.26 11.99
CA VAL A 18 -0.70 27.32 11.35
C VAL A 18 -0.51 27.33 9.83
N GLN A 19 -0.38 28.50 9.20
CA GLN A 19 -0.16 28.61 7.75
C GLN A 19 1.15 27.94 7.31
N GLU A 20 2.20 27.99 8.11
CA GLU A 20 3.48 27.32 7.81
C GLU A 20 3.48 25.82 8.15
N THR A 21 2.78 25.40 9.21
CA THR A 21 2.81 24.01 9.70
C THR A 21 1.88 23.09 8.92
N VAL A 22 0.70 23.57 8.52
CA VAL A 22 -0.25 22.79 7.71
C VAL A 22 0.35 22.20 6.43
N PRO A 23 1.04 22.97 5.56
CA PRO A 23 1.67 22.41 4.36
C PRO A 23 2.80 21.44 4.70
N LYS A 24 3.54 21.69 5.79
CA LYS A 24 4.62 20.80 6.23
C LYS A 24 4.10 19.47 6.77
N VAL A 25 3.02 19.47 7.56
CA VAL A 25 2.35 18.25 8.04
C VAL A 25 1.78 17.46 6.86
N LYS A 26 1.18 18.14 5.89
CA LYS A 26 0.72 17.51 4.64
C LYS A 26 1.87 16.85 3.90
N GLN A 27 2.99 17.55 3.73
CA GLN A 27 4.18 16.99 3.07
C GLN A 27 4.70 15.76 3.81
N ILE A 28 4.88 15.84 5.14
CA ILE A 28 5.34 14.70 5.95
C ILE A 28 4.38 13.50 5.81
N TYR A 29 3.08 13.76 5.75
CA TYR A 29 2.08 12.71 5.56
C TYR A 29 2.21 12.05 4.17
N GLU A 30 2.36 12.85 3.11
CA GLU A 30 2.57 12.36 1.74
C GLU A 30 3.89 11.57 1.63
N ASP A 31 4.96 12.04 2.26
CA ASP A 31 6.27 11.38 2.31
C ASP A 31 6.18 10.04 3.06
N LYS A 32 5.44 9.97 4.17
CA LYS A 32 5.18 8.72 4.90
C LYS A 32 4.42 7.70 4.06
N ILE A 33 3.40 8.14 3.31
CA ILE A 33 2.66 7.26 2.39
C ILE A 33 3.59 6.75 1.29
N ARG A 34 4.41 7.63 0.71
CA ARG A 34 5.37 7.26 -0.33
C ARG A 34 6.39 6.23 0.18
N LEU A 35 6.93 6.43 1.37
CA LEU A 35 7.87 5.50 1.98
C LEU A 35 7.22 4.13 2.23
N ALA A 36 5.97 4.10 2.72
CA ALA A 36 5.23 2.86 2.89
C ALA A 36 5.00 2.13 1.55
N ALA A 37 4.72 2.88 0.48
CA ALA A 37 4.57 2.32 -0.86
C ALA A 37 5.86 1.66 -1.36
N TYR A 38 7.02 2.30 -1.19
CA TYR A 38 8.29 1.69 -1.60
C TYR A 38 8.66 0.48 -0.75
N SER A 39 8.42 0.53 0.57
CA SER A 39 8.66 -0.62 1.45
C SER A 39 7.80 -1.83 1.02
N GLN A 40 6.55 -1.60 0.63
CA GLN A 40 5.68 -2.67 0.13
C GLN A 40 6.17 -3.25 -1.21
N VAL A 41 6.69 -2.40 -2.11
CA VAL A 41 7.27 -2.84 -3.39
C VAL A 41 8.54 -3.67 -3.16
N GLU A 42 9.41 -3.24 -2.27
CA GLU A 42 10.63 -3.96 -1.89
C GLU A 42 10.28 -5.34 -1.31
N TYR A 43 9.32 -5.38 -0.38
CA TYR A 43 8.82 -6.62 0.20
C TYR A 43 8.33 -7.61 -0.87
N PHE A 44 7.48 -7.16 -1.81
CA PHE A 44 6.99 -8.04 -2.86
C PHE A 44 8.10 -8.50 -3.81
N GLY A 45 9.03 -7.62 -4.16
CA GLY A 45 10.20 -7.98 -4.97
C GLY A 45 11.04 -9.08 -4.31
N ALA A 46 11.38 -8.90 -3.04
CA ALA A 46 12.13 -9.88 -2.26
C ALA A 46 11.38 -11.22 -2.14
N PHE A 47 10.07 -11.16 -1.87
CA PHE A 47 9.23 -12.35 -1.75
C PHE A 47 9.18 -13.17 -3.05
N ILE A 48 9.02 -12.51 -4.20
CA ILE A 48 9.00 -13.19 -5.50
C ILE A 48 10.36 -13.78 -5.85
N LEU A 49 11.45 -13.08 -5.54
CA LEU A 49 12.80 -13.59 -5.74
C LEU A 49 13.07 -14.85 -4.90
N GLN A 50 12.59 -14.87 -3.65
CA GLN A 50 12.71 -16.03 -2.76
C GLN A 50 11.91 -17.24 -3.29
N ASN A 51 10.74 -16.99 -3.87
CA ASN A 51 9.84 -18.02 -4.41
C ASN A 51 9.97 -18.17 -5.94
N PHE A 52 11.10 -17.76 -6.52
CA PHE A 52 11.25 -17.70 -7.98
C PHE A 52 11.25 -19.07 -8.65
N SER A 53 11.64 -20.12 -7.92
CA SER A 53 11.58 -21.51 -8.40
C SER A 53 10.17 -21.94 -8.74
N ASP A 54 9.19 -21.60 -7.90
CA ASP A 54 7.77 -21.91 -8.13
C ASP A 54 7.25 -21.15 -9.34
N LEU A 55 7.66 -19.88 -9.48
CA LEU A 55 7.39 -19.12 -10.68
C LEU A 55 7.94 -19.84 -11.91
N LYS A 56 9.17 -20.35 -11.93
CA LYS A 56 9.70 -21.01 -13.14
C LYS A 56 8.92 -22.26 -13.54
N LEU A 57 8.46 -23.05 -12.56
CA LEU A 57 7.81 -24.33 -12.82
C LEU A 57 6.36 -24.17 -13.29
N GLN A 58 5.66 -23.14 -12.82
CA GLN A 58 4.25 -22.93 -13.09
C GLN A 58 4.02 -21.67 -13.94
N SER A 59 3.41 -21.84 -15.13
CA SER A 59 3.08 -20.73 -16.04
C SER A 59 1.69 -20.14 -15.79
N ASP A 60 0.77 -20.91 -15.22
CA ASP A 60 -0.57 -20.42 -14.90
C ASP A 60 -0.57 -19.72 -13.53
N VAL A 61 -0.92 -18.43 -13.54
CA VAL A 61 -1.02 -17.62 -12.32
C VAL A 61 -2.00 -18.24 -11.32
N HIS A 62 -3.06 -18.90 -11.76
CA HIS A 62 -4.08 -19.48 -10.87
C HIS A 62 -3.59 -20.71 -10.13
N LEU A 63 -2.50 -21.33 -10.54
CA LEU A 63 -1.91 -22.50 -9.90
C LEU A 63 -0.78 -22.18 -8.93
N LEU A 64 -0.34 -20.92 -8.86
CA LEU A 64 0.68 -20.48 -7.91
C LEU A 64 0.19 -20.55 -6.44
N PRO A 65 1.09 -20.46 -5.45
CA PRO A 65 0.70 -20.20 -4.07
C PRO A 65 -0.04 -18.86 -3.95
N LYS A 66 -0.95 -18.76 -2.98
CA LYS A 66 -1.78 -17.55 -2.77
C LYS A 66 -0.92 -16.30 -2.59
N ASP A 67 0.06 -16.37 -1.70
CA ASP A 67 0.92 -15.23 -1.36
C ASP A 67 1.77 -14.78 -2.56
N THR A 68 2.20 -15.72 -3.39
CA THR A 68 2.92 -15.45 -4.64
C THR A 68 2.04 -14.71 -5.65
N LYS A 69 0.78 -15.12 -5.81
CA LYS A 69 -0.17 -14.40 -6.68
C LYS A 69 -0.40 -12.99 -6.19
N GLU A 70 -0.56 -12.84 -4.87
CA GLU A 70 -0.79 -11.53 -4.23
C GLU A 70 0.41 -10.60 -4.41
N ALA A 71 1.64 -11.11 -4.26
CA ALA A 71 2.85 -10.34 -4.49
C ALA A 71 3.00 -9.89 -5.95
N ILE A 72 2.73 -10.78 -6.92
CA ILE A 72 2.76 -10.45 -8.35
C ILE A 72 1.70 -9.39 -8.68
N ALA A 73 0.45 -9.62 -8.27
CA ALA A 73 -0.65 -8.69 -8.50
C ALA A 73 -0.37 -7.32 -7.85
N GLY A 74 0.18 -7.34 -6.63
CA GLY A 74 0.61 -6.15 -5.90
C GLY A 74 1.69 -5.36 -6.63
N LEU A 75 2.72 -6.01 -7.20
CA LEU A 75 3.73 -5.32 -8.00
C LEU A 75 3.17 -4.73 -9.30
N ILE A 76 2.30 -5.45 -10.00
CA ILE A 76 1.64 -4.92 -11.22
C ILE A 76 0.82 -3.67 -10.86
N PHE A 77 0.05 -3.75 -9.76
CA PHE A 77 -0.72 -2.62 -9.27
C PHE A 77 0.18 -1.44 -8.89
N ALA A 78 1.25 -1.68 -8.12
CA ALA A 78 2.23 -0.65 -7.75
C ALA A 78 2.86 0.02 -8.97
N ALA A 79 3.25 -0.76 -9.98
CA ALA A 79 3.84 -0.28 -11.23
C ALA A 79 2.92 0.68 -12.00
N SER A 80 1.61 0.54 -11.85
CA SER A 80 0.63 1.45 -12.45
C SER A 80 0.49 2.78 -11.71
N ARG A 81 0.88 2.83 -10.43
CA ARG A 81 0.73 4.00 -9.55
C ARG A 81 2.04 4.76 -9.35
N ILE A 82 3.18 4.06 -9.33
CA ILE A 82 4.51 4.65 -9.22
C ILE A 82 5.06 4.90 -10.62
N GLY A 83 4.86 6.13 -11.12
CA GLY A 83 5.30 6.51 -12.47
C GLY A 83 6.80 6.76 -12.61
N GLU A 84 7.50 6.97 -11.50
CA GLU A 84 8.91 7.45 -11.45
C GLU A 84 9.95 6.33 -11.51
N LEU A 85 9.59 5.08 -11.17
CA LEU A 85 10.50 3.92 -11.20
C LEU A 85 10.37 3.17 -12.53
N MET A 86 11.39 3.25 -13.38
CA MET A 86 11.37 2.58 -14.69
C MET A 86 11.53 1.06 -14.55
N GLU A 87 12.28 0.61 -13.55
CA GLU A 87 12.48 -0.79 -13.21
C GLU A 87 11.15 -1.48 -12.94
N LEU A 88 10.24 -0.79 -12.24
CA LEU A 88 8.93 -1.32 -11.91
C LEU A 88 8.04 -1.47 -13.15
N LYS A 89 8.19 -0.57 -14.14
CA LYS A 89 7.52 -0.69 -15.45
C LYS A 89 8.04 -1.90 -16.23
N LEU A 90 9.35 -2.14 -16.20
CA LEU A 90 9.97 -3.31 -16.81
C LEU A 90 9.47 -4.61 -16.15
N ILE A 91 9.46 -4.67 -14.82
CA ILE A 91 8.92 -5.82 -14.07
C ILE A 91 7.47 -6.09 -14.45
N ARG A 92 6.63 -5.05 -14.53
CA ARG A 92 5.25 -5.20 -14.99
C ARG A 92 5.17 -5.75 -16.41
N SER A 93 6.02 -5.29 -17.35
CA SER A 93 6.02 -5.82 -18.71
C SER A 93 6.36 -7.32 -18.77
N LEU A 94 7.26 -7.79 -17.91
CA LEU A 94 7.60 -9.22 -17.81
C LEU A 94 6.40 -10.04 -17.33
N PHE A 95 5.66 -9.55 -16.32
CA PHE A 95 4.44 -10.23 -15.87
C PHE A 95 3.30 -10.13 -16.88
N PHE A 96 3.20 -9.02 -17.61
CA PHE A 96 2.25 -8.86 -18.70
C PHE A 96 2.49 -9.88 -19.81
N GLU A 97 3.74 -10.03 -20.26
CA GLU A 97 4.11 -11.01 -21.28
C GLU A 97 3.81 -12.44 -20.81
N ARG A 98 4.03 -12.69 -19.51
CA ARG A 98 3.88 -14.01 -18.92
C ARG A 98 2.45 -14.45 -18.66
N PHE A 99 1.64 -13.58 -18.06
CA PHE A 99 0.28 -13.91 -17.57
C PHE A 99 -0.83 -13.27 -18.40
N GLY A 100 -0.47 -12.38 -19.33
CA GLY A 100 -1.37 -11.79 -20.32
C GLY A 100 -2.08 -10.51 -19.86
N LEU A 101 -2.68 -9.85 -20.85
CA LEU A 101 -3.36 -8.56 -20.72
C LEU A 101 -4.53 -8.57 -19.73
N GLN A 102 -5.27 -9.68 -19.66
CA GLN A 102 -6.45 -9.75 -18.81
C GLN A 102 -6.06 -9.66 -17.33
N PHE A 103 -5.05 -10.43 -16.92
CA PHE A 103 -4.52 -10.40 -15.57
C PHE A 103 -3.93 -9.04 -15.20
N ASP A 104 -3.15 -8.42 -16.11
CA ASP A 104 -2.61 -7.06 -15.92
C ASP A 104 -3.73 -6.04 -15.66
N ARG A 105 -4.78 -6.04 -16.50
CA ARG A 105 -5.94 -5.15 -16.35
C ARG A 105 -6.71 -5.39 -15.06
N ASP A 106 -6.94 -6.64 -14.70
CA ASP A 106 -7.67 -6.99 -13.49
C ASP A 106 -6.96 -6.45 -12.24
N CYS A 107 -5.63 -6.51 -12.21
CA CYS A 107 -4.82 -5.94 -11.13
C CYS A 107 -4.88 -4.41 -11.08
N ILE A 108 -4.77 -3.73 -12.22
CA ILE A 108 -4.66 -2.26 -12.29
C ILE A 108 -6.00 -1.58 -12.03
N ASP A 109 -7.04 -2.07 -12.69
CA ASP A 109 -8.40 -1.55 -12.60
C ASP A 109 -9.10 -2.02 -11.32
N LEU A 110 -8.46 -2.89 -10.52
CA LEU A 110 -9.04 -3.52 -9.33
C LEU A 110 -10.40 -4.17 -9.62
N ARG A 111 -10.49 -4.92 -10.73
CA ARG A 111 -11.74 -5.57 -11.15
C ARG A 111 -12.18 -6.64 -10.16
N PRO A 112 -13.48 -6.99 -10.12
CA PRO A 112 -13.95 -8.08 -9.25
C PRO A 112 -13.17 -9.36 -9.47
N GLY A 113 -12.67 -9.97 -8.39
CA GLY A 113 -11.83 -11.18 -8.45
C GLY A 113 -10.34 -10.93 -8.71
N ASN A 114 -9.88 -9.67 -8.72
CA ASN A 114 -8.45 -9.37 -8.73
C ASN A 114 -7.73 -9.93 -7.50
N LEU A 115 -6.42 -10.14 -7.63
CA LEU A 115 -5.59 -10.77 -6.61
C LEU A 115 -4.75 -9.75 -5.81
N VAL A 116 -5.07 -8.45 -5.91
CA VAL A 116 -4.30 -7.40 -5.24
C VAL A 116 -4.65 -7.35 -3.76
N GLY A 117 -3.62 -7.42 -2.90
CA GLY A 117 -3.77 -7.34 -1.46
C GLY A 117 -4.42 -6.04 -0.99
N SER A 118 -5.29 -6.12 0.03
CA SER A 118 -6.01 -4.94 0.52
C SER A 118 -5.07 -3.89 1.15
N GLU A 119 -3.96 -4.32 1.74
CA GLU A 119 -2.97 -3.42 2.36
C GLU A 119 -2.32 -2.49 1.35
N ILE A 120 -1.87 -3.01 0.20
CA ILE A 120 -1.28 -2.16 -0.83
C ILE A 120 -2.32 -1.21 -1.45
N ILE A 121 -3.57 -1.65 -1.63
CA ILE A 121 -4.65 -0.78 -2.11
C ILE A 121 -4.84 0.40 -1.15
N LYS A 122 -4.86 0.14 0.17
CA LYS A 122 -4.97 1.20 1.18
C LYS A 122 -3.82 2.19 1.04
N ILE A 123 -2.58 1.74 0.91
CA ILE A 123 -1.41 2.62 0.77
C ILE A 123 -1.57 3.58 -0.43
N PHE A 124 -1.96 3.08 -1.60
CA PHE A 124 -2.05 3.89 -2.82
C PHE A 124 -3.36 4.66 -3.02
N VAL A 125 -4.44 4.27 -2.33
CA VAL A 125 -5.75 4.95 -2.41
C VAL A 125 -5.92 5.98 -1.29
N LYS A 126 -5.17 5.86 -0.20
CA LYS A 126 -5.29 6.75 0.96
C LYS A 126 -4.95 8.19 0.58
N LYS A 127 -5.97 9.05 0.59
CA LYS A 127 -5.83 10.50 0.55
C LYS A 127 -5.70 11.05 1.96
N MET A 128 -5.02 12.17 2.12
CA MET A 128 -5.02 12.91 3.39
C MET A 128 -6.46 13.32 3.75
N PRO A 129 -6.94 13.09 4.98
CA PRO A 129 -8.25 13.55 5.40
C PRO A 129 -8.25 15.10 5.41
N GLN A 130 -9.03 15.70 4.50
CA GLN A 130 -9.03 17.16 4.28
C GLN A 130 -9.61 17.97 5.46
N GLY A 131 -10.18 17.32 6.48
CA GLY A 131 -10.84 17.98 7.62
C GLY A 131 -10.14 17.87 8.98
N ALA A 132 -8.95 17.26 9.07
CA ALA A 132 -8.34 16.88 10.36
C ALA A 132 -7.24 17.82 10.87
N ILE A 133 -6.87 18.87 10.13
CA ILE A 133 -5.81 19.79 10.53
C ILE A 133 -6.44 20.92 11.37
N SER A 134 -6.90 20.57 12.57
CA SER A 134 -7.28 21.56 13.58
C SER A 134 -6.01 22.14 14.23
N PRO A 135 -6.06 23.36 14.79
CA PRO A 135 -4.92 23.97 15.49
C PRO A 135 -4.32 23.08 16.59
N GLU A 136 -5.09 22.12 17.12
CA GLU A 136 -4.67 21.20 18.18
C GLU A 136 -3.65 20.17 17.68
N THR A 137 -3.78 19.68 16.44
CA THR A 137 -2.82 18.71 15.84
C THR A 137 -1.46 19.34 15.51
N VAL A 138 -1.42 20.65 15.28
CA VAL A 138 -0.18 21.41 15.03
C VAL A 138 0.68 21.49 16.29
N VAL A 139 0.05 21.53 17.47
CA VAL A 139 0.74 21.58 18.76
C VAL A 139 1.45 20.26 19.06
N GLU A 140 0.82 19.11 18.77
CA GLU A 140 1.43 17.78 18.96
C GLU A 140 2.69 17.59 18.10
N THR A 141 2.69 18.08 16.84
CA THR A 141 3.86 17.98 15.97
C THR A 141 5.01 18.92 16.35
N ASN A 142 4.71 20.07 16.96
CA ASN A 142 5.74 21.03 17.39
C ASN A 142 6.41 20.63 18.72
N ILE A 143 5.74 19.85 19.57
CA ILE A 143 6.36 19.28 20.79
C ILE A 143 7.42 18.23 20.40
N ALA A 144 7.18 17.41 19.38
CA ALA A 144 8.16 16.42 18.91
C ALA A 144 9.41 17.03 18.24
N ALA A 145 9.31 18.26 17.71
CA ALA A 145 10.42 18.95 17.06
C ALA A 145 11.24 19.86 17.99
N SER A 146 10.82 20.02 19.26
CA SER A 146 11.42 20.99 20.19
C SER A 146 11.84 20.41 21.55
N VAL A 147 12.06 19.10 21.66
CA VAL A 147 12.63 18.47 22.86
C VAL A 147 13.99 17.88 22.50
N GLU A 148 15.02 18.72 22.51
CA GLU A 148 16.30 18.29 23.07
C GLU A 148 16.18 18.38 24.59
N PRO A 149 16.57 17.33 25.31
CA PRO A 149 17.32 17.53 26.53
C PRO A 149 18.62 16.75 26.42
N VAL A 150 19.70 17.48 26.21
CA VAL A 150 21.00 17.07 26.72
C VAL A 150 20.89 17.00 28.24
N THR A 151 21.05 15.81 28.82
CA THR A 151 21.96 15.58 29.96
C THR A 151 22.22 14.09 30.10
N GLU A 152 23.51 13.76 30.12
CA GLU A 152 24.13 12.47 30.40
C GLU A 152 23.72 11.93 31.78
N ASP A 153 23.54 10.61 31.92
CA ASP A 153 24.33 9.81 32.88
C ASP A 153 23.94 8.30 32.89
N SER A 154 24.98 7.48 32.63
CA SER A 154 25.27 6.09 33.02
C SER A 154 24.16 5.04 33.25
N VAL A 155 24.19 4.03 32.37
CA VAL A 155 24.22 2.56 32.63
C VAL A 155 23.68 2.06 33.98
N SER A 156 22.60 1.28 33.94
CA SER A 156 22.55 -0.06 34.57
C SER A 156 21.29 -0.84 34.13
N ILE A 157 21.44 -1.84 33.26
CA ILE A 157 20.41 -2.87 33.06
C ILE A 157 20.92 -4.14 33.73
N ASN A 158 20.36 -4.44 34.90
CA ASN A 158 20.46 -5.77 35.50
C ASN A 158 19.27 -6.62 35.02
N ASN A 159 19.61 -7.80 34.53
CA ASN A 159 18.71 -8.86 34.12
C ASN A 159 17.75 -9.27 35.25
N LEU A 160 16.50 -9.58 34.89
CA LEU A 160 15.81 -10.72 35.50
C LEU A 160 15.03 -11.48 34.44
N VAL A 161 15.46 -12.73 34.25
CA VAL A 161 14.82 -13.80 33.49
C VAL A 161 13.69 -14.40 34.33
N GLY A 162 12.61 -14.87 33.70
CA GLY A 162 11.62 -15.77 34.31
C GLY A 162 10.28 -15.75 33.57
N PHE A 163 10.08 -16.61 32.56
CA PHE A 163 9.41 -17.92 32.62
C PHE A 163 7.89 -17.86 32.92
N GLY A 164 7.09 -18.41 31.99
CA GLY A 164 5.68 -18.73 32.20
C GLY A 164 4.97 -19.18 30.92
N ASP A 165 5.07 -20.49 30.62
CA ASP A 165 4.18 -21.21 29.71
C ASP A 165 2.71 -21.06 30.10
N SER A 166 1.80 -21.06 29.13
CA SER A 166 0.43 -21.56 29.28
C SER A 166 -0.21 -21.86 27.92
N ASP A 167 -0.53 -23.13 27.77
CA ASP A 167 -1.16 -23.86 26.68
C ASP A 167 -2.70 -23.65 26.67
N ALA A 168 -3.35 -23.57 25.50
CA ALA A 168 -4.79 -23.85 25.33
C ALA A 168 -5.20 -23.94 23.84
N LYS A 169 -5.60 -25.15 23.44
CA LYS A 169 -6.34 -25.53 22.22
C LYS A 169 -7.79 -24.95 22.23
N GLU A 170 -8.67 -24.96 21.22
CA GLU A 170 -8.89 -25.70 19.97
C GLU A 170 -10.06 -25.02 19.15
N PRO A 171 -10.76 -25.63 18.16
CA PRO A 171 -10.92 -25.12 16.79
C PRO A 171 -12.36 -24.68 16.42
N TYR A 172 -12.56 -24.15 15.21
CA TYR A 172 -13.89 -24.11 14.59
C TYR A 172 -13.82 -24.48 13.10
N GLU A 173 -14.31 -25.68 12.81
CA GLU A 173 -14.89 -26.06 11.51
C GLU A 173 -16.25 -25.36 11.34
N GLY A 174 -16.59 -25.05 10.09
CA GLY A 174 -17.90 -24.49 9.73
C GLY A 174 -18.09 -24.53 8.22
N GLU A 175 -18.66 -25.63 7.75
CA GLU A 175 -19.16 -25.84 6.39
C GLU A 175 -20.28 -24.86 6.05
N ILE A 176 -20.29 -24.34 4.82
CA ILE A 176 -21.52 -23.89 4.15
C ILE A 176 -21.44 -24.31 2.67
N GLU A 177 -22.12 -25.42 2.36
CA GLU A 177 -22.69 -25.64 1.03
C GLU A 177 -23.97 -24.79 0.86
N VAL A 178 -24.25 -24.34 -0.37
CA VAL A 178 -25.51 -24.52 -1.13
C VAL A 178 -25.60 -23.51 -2.29
N SER A 179 -25.42 -24.05 -3.51
CA SER A 179 -26.26 -23.90 -4.71
C SER A 179 -26.66 -22.52 -5.26
N ALA A 180 -26.31 -22.26 -6.53
CA ALA A 180 -27.27 -22.29 -7.66
C ALA A 180 -26.69 -21.69 -8.95
N SER A 181 -26.98 -22.36 -10.07
CA SER A 181 -26.50 -22.12 -11.43
C SER A 181 -27.08 -20.87 -12.10
N LYS A 182 -26.28 -20.19 -12.93
CA LYS A 182 -26.77 -19.51 -14.15
C LYS A 182 -25.77 -19.67 -15.29
N SER A 183 -26.21 -20.47 -16.27
CA SER A 183 -25.56 -20.67 -17.57
C SER A 183 -25.63 -19.38 -18.39
N TYR A 184 -24.49 -18.89 -18.88
CA TYR A 184 -24.45 -17.93 -19.98
C TYR A 184 -23.77 -18.58 -21.18
N ARG A 185 -24.59 -19.03 -22.14
CA ARG A 185 -24.17 -19.31 -23.52
C ARG A 185 -23.96 -17.97 -24.19
N VAL A 186 -22.71 -17.61 -24.52
CA VAL A 186 -22.44 -16.53 -25.47
C VAL A 186 -22.05 -17.15 -26.80
N SER A 187 -22.95 -16.96 -27.77
CA SER A 187 -22.83 -17.40 -29.15
C SER A 187 -21.63 -16.73 -29.83
N ARG A 188 -20.72 -17.54 -30.39
CA ARG A 188 -19.72 -17.08 -31.37
C ARG A 188 -20.45 -16.62 -32.63
N LYS A 189 -20.40 -15.34 -32.96
CA LYS A 189 -20.51 -14.89 -34.36
C LYS A 189 -19.09 -14.65 -34.88
N ARG A 190 -18.64 -15.55 -35.75
CA ARG A 190 -17.49 -15.33 -36.63
C ARG A 190 -17.84 -14.18 -37.58
N SER A 191 -16.93 -13.23 -37.76
CA SER A 191 -16.83 -12.50 -39.03
C SER A 191 -15.36 -12.30 -39.36
N ILE A 192 -14.92 -13.04 -40.35
CA ILE A 192 -13.65 -12.93 -41.06
C ILE A 192 -13.82 -11.77 -42.04
N ILE A 193 -12.90 -10.80 -42.06
CA ILE A 193 -12.47 -10.17 -43.33
C ILE A 193 -10.96 -10.03 -43.27
N VAL A 194 -10.32 -10.87 -44.06
CA VAL A 194 -8.95 -10.80 -44.55
C VAL A 194 -8.89 -9.64 -45.54
N HIS A 195 -7.90 -8.76 -45.45
CA HIS A 195 -7.36 -8.12 -46.65
C HIS A 195 -5.88 -7.85 -46.47
N GLU A 196 -5.14 -8.79 -47.03
CA GLU A 196 -3.81 -8.67 -47.60
C GLU A 196 -3.80 -7.50 -48.59
N ILE A 197 -2.84 -6.58 -48.47
CA ILE A 197 -2.47 -5.64 -49.53
C ILE A 197 -0.97 -5.80 -49.73
N VAL A 198 -0.63 -6.54 -50.77
CA VAL A 198 0.64 -6.46 -51.49
C VAL A 198 0.36 -5.68 -52.76
N VAL A 199 1.01 -4.53 -52.93
CA VAL A 199 1.51 -4.02 -54.22
C VAL A 199 2.81 -3.29 -53.93
#